data_AF-A0A7K6X9Y0-F1
#
_entry.id   AF-A0A7K6X9Y0-F1
#
_cell.length_a   1.000
_cell.length_b   1.000
_cell.length_c   1.000
_cell.angle_alpha   90.00
_cell.angle_beta   90.00
_cell.angle_gamma   90.00
#
_symmetry.space_group_name_H-M   'P 1'
#
loop_
_entity.id
_entity.type
_entity.pdbx_description
1 polymer ?
#
loop_
_entity_poly.entity_id
_entity_poly.type
_entity_poly.pdbx_seq_one_letter_code
_entity_poly.pdbx_strand_id
1 'polypeptide(L)' 'IQLRTNVSNLQDLQQLLGEINLIRPVLGITNDELAALFDLLRGDCDIRSPRTFI' A
#
# COMPACT_ATOMS: atom_id res chain seq x y z
N ILE A 1 -0.13 -2.10 17.03
CA ILE A 1 -0.58 -1.75 15.67
C ILE A 1 -0.58 -3.05 14.89
N GLN A 2 -1.72 -3.46 14.31
CA GLN A 2 -1.77 -4.58 13.36
C GLN A 2 -1.87 -3.98 11.97
N LEU A 3 -0.95 -4.36 11.09
CA LEU A 3 -0.99 -3.96 9.68
C LEU A 3 -1.89 -4.93 8.93
N ARG A 4 -2.77 -4.42 8.07
CA ARG A 4 -3.56 -5.26 7.17
C ARG A 4 -2.62 -5.91 6.14
N THR A 5 -2.51 -7.23 6.14
CA THR A 5 -1.64 -7.96 5.20
C THR A 5 -2.36 -8.52 3.98
N ASN A 6 -3.71 -8.58 4.01
CA ASN A 6 -4.49 -9.00 2.85
C ASN A 6 -4.84 -7.78 2.00
N VAL A 7 -4.15 -7.63 0.87
CA VAL A 7 -4.40 -6.59 -0.13
C VAL A 7 -4.93 -7.27 -1.38
N SER A 8 -6.19 -7.03 -1.70
CA SER A 8 -6.89 -7.65 -2.82
C SER A 8 -7.31 -6.65 -3.89
N ASN A 9 -7.48 -5.38 -3.53
CA ASN A 9 -7.92 -4.31 -4.41
C ASN A 9 -7.25 -2.97 -4.08
N LEU A 10 -7.51 -1.95 -4.90
CA LEU A 10 -6.95 -0.61 -4.74
C LEU A 10 -7.34 0.03 -3.38
N GLN A 11 -8.56 -0.19 -2.89
CA GLN A 11 -9.00 0.31 -1.58
C GLN A 11 -8.17 -0.29 -0.44
N ASP A 12 -7.95 -1.61 -0.44
CA ASP A 12 -7.13 -2.29 0.56
C ASP A 12 -5.69 -1.73 0.56
N LEU A 13 -5.13 -1.55 -0.64
CA LEU A 13 -3.78 -1.02 -0.84
C LEU A 13 -3.64 0.42 -0.32
N GLN A 14 -4.63 1.28 -0.61
CA GLN A 14 -4.63 2.67 -0.15
C GLN A 14 -4.75 2.76 1.38
N GLN A 15 -5.55 1.89 2.01
CA GLN A 15 -5.64 1.82 3.47
C GLN A 15 -4.31 1.38 4.09
N LEU A 16 -3.69 0.32 3.56
CA LEU A 16 -2.38 -0.15 4.03
C LEU A 16 -1.32 0.95 3.89
N LEU A 17 -1.31 1.70 2.78
CA LEU A 17 -0.37 2.79 2.60
C LEU A 17 -0.62 3.93 3.59
N GLY A 18 -1.87 4.20 3.93
CA GLY A 18 -2.23 5.12 5.02
C GLY A 18 -1.63 4.68 6.36
N GLU A 19 -1.79 3.39 6.72
CA GLU A 19 -1.21 2.82 7.95
C GLU A 19 0.32 2.91 7.96
N ILE A 20 0.98 2.61 6.83
CA ILE A 20 2.44 2.71 6.68
C ILE A 20 2.91 4.16 6.81
N ASN A 21 2.23 5.11 6.18
CA ASN A 21 2.59 6.53 6.24
C ASN A 21 2.51 7.09 7.67
N LEU A 22 1.65 6.54 8.54
CA LEU A 22 1.58 6.93 9.95
C LEU A 22 2.83 6.52 10.74
N ILE A 23 3.39 5.34 10.48
CA ILE A 23 4.56 4.82 11.23
C ILE A 23 5.90 5.20 10.58
N ARG A 24 5.87 5.64 9.33
CA ARG A 24 7.05 5.99 8.54
C ARG A 24 8.03 6.95 9.22
N PRO A 25 7.60 8.06 9.88
CA PRO A 25 8.53 8.96 10.55
C PRO A 25 9.25 8.33 11.75
N VAL A 26 8.63 7.33 12.38
CA VAL A 26 9.17 6.66 13.57
C VAL A 26 10.19 5.58 13.18
N LEU A 27 9.93 4.88 12.08
CA LEU A 27 10.73 3.72 11.65
C LEU A 27 11.76 4.05 10.56
N GLY A 28 11.74 5.28 10.01
CA GLY A 28 12.68 5.69 8.97
C GLY A 28 12.43 5.01 7.62
N ILE A 29 11.19 4.56 7.36
CA ILE A 29 10.84 3.87 6.11
C ILE A 29 11.04 4.83 4.92
N THR A 30 11.78 4.39 3.92
CA THR A 30 12.14 5.14 2.72
C THR A 30 11.13 4.94 1.59
N ASN A 31 11.19 5.77 0.55
CA ASN A 31 10.33 5.56 -0.63
C ASN A 31 10.78 4.31 -1.41
N ASP A 32 12.07 4.01 -1.40
CA ASP A 32 12.64 2.88 -2.13
C ASP A 32 12.16 1.55 -1.54
N GLU A 33 12.04 1.46 -0.21
CA GLU A 33 11.43 0.30 0.47
C GLU A 33 9.94 0.12 0.16
N LEU A 34 9.25 1.19 -0.27
CA LEU A 34 7.84 1.17 -0.66
C LEU A 34 7.61 1.12 -2.18
N ALA A 35 8.66 1.01 -2.98
CA ALA A 35 8.57 1.08 -4.45
C ALA A 35 7.57 0.06 -5.01
N ALA A 36 7.61 -1.19 -4.54
CA ALA A 36 6.68 -2.23 -4.98
C ALA A 36 5.21 -1.92 -4.63
N LEU A 37 4.95 -1.27 -3.49
CA LEU A 37 3.60 -0.82 -3.11
C LEU A 37 3.13 0.32 -4.00
N PHE A 38 4.00 1.27 -4.34
CA PHE A 38 3.67 2.37 -5.26
C PHE A 38 3.41 1.88 -6.67
N ASP A 39 4.14 0.86 -7.12
CA ASP A 39 3.91 0.23 -8.41
C ASP A 39 2.50 -0.36 -8.50
N LEU A 40 1.98 -0.93 -7.41
CA LEU A 40 0.61 -1.41 -7.31
C LEU A 40 -0.44 -0.29 -7.27
N LEU A 41 -0.10 0.97 -6.98
CA LEU A 41 -1.11 2.05 -7.06
C LEU A 41 -1.49 2.38 -8.50
N ARG A 42 -0.61 2.07 -9.45
CA ARG A 42 -0.84 2.32 -10.88
C ARG A 42 -1.91 1.39 -11.42
N GLY A 43 -2.49 1.75 -12.57
CA GLY A 43 -3.55 0.99 -13.24
C GLY A 43 -4.92 1.65 -13.10
N ASP A 44 -5.97 0.81 -13.08
CA ASP A 44 -7.36 1.26 -13.01
C ASP A 44 -7.65 2.02 -11.70
N CYS A 45 -8.37 3.14 -11.80
CA CYS A 45 -8.71 3.99 -10.67
C CYS A 45 -9.97 3.54 -9.90
N ASP A 46 -10.71 2.52 -10.35
CA ASP A 46 -11.79 1.92 -9.54
C ASP A 46 -11.20 1.35 -8.24
N ILE A 47 -11.75 1.77 -7.10
CA ILE A 47 -11.33 1.34 -5.76
C ILE A 47 -11.43 -0.18 -5.54
N ARG A 48 -12.27 -0.88 -6.31
CA ARG A 48 -12.44 -2.34 -6.29
C ARG A 48 -11.58 -3.04 -7.33
N SER A 49 -10.85 -2.30 -8.16
CA SER A 49 -9.96 -2.90 -9.15
C SER A 49 -8.91 -3.77 -8.45
N PRO A 50 -8.65 -4.98 -8.95
CA PRO A 50 -7.78 -5.93 -8.26
C PRO A 50 -6.35 -5.42 -8.18
N ARG A 51 -5.67 -5.75 -7.09
CA ARG A 51 -4.23 -5.52 -6.89
C ARG A 51 -3.62 -6.80 -6.36
N THR A 52 -2.64 -7.30 -7.08
CA THR A 52 -1.92 -8.52 -6.74
C THR A 52 -0.43 -8.24 -6.85
N PHE A 53 0.34 -8.65 -5.83
CA PHE A 53 1.78 -8.77 -6.00
C PHE A 53 2.03 -9.84 -7.06
N ILE A 54 2.80 -9.48 -8.09
CA ILE A 54 3.20 -10.39 -9.17
C ILE A 54 4.36 -11.24 -8.66
#